data_AF-A0A272EMI9-F1
#
_entry.id   AF-A0A272EMI9-F1
#
_cell.length_a   1.000
_cell.length_b   1.000
_cell.length_c   1.000
_cell.angle_alpha   90.00
_cell.angle_beta   90.00
_cell.angle_gamma   90.00
#
_symmetry.space_group_name_H-M   'P 1'
#
loop_
_entity.id
_entity.type
_entity.pdbx_description
1 polymer ?
#
loop_
_entity_poly.entity_id
_entity_poly.type
_entity_poly.pdbx_seq_one_letter_code
_entity_poly.pdbx_strand_id
1 'polypeptide(L)'
;MLSLPSETRFLDAWRAGDTDFPFCPCASIHLYTAYLRWYRENGVRNPRESNQFLGKVARIPGWANDNTWVYDSLYFSGQPRKQRMVIPDRAELEKSGYSPTDSNKQPVATKSQWLTVGYFKFQGAMNAREEVAA
;
A
#
# COMPACT_ATOMS: atom_id res chain seq x y z
N MET A 1 28.03 3.38 12.49
CA MET A 1 26.87 3.59 11.61
C MET A 1 25.72 2.76 12.15
N LEU A 2 24.68 3.39 12.71
CA LEU A 2 23.49 2.68 13.17
C LEU A 2 22.66 2.32 11.93
N SER A 3 22.47 1.01 11.68
CA SER A 3 21.58 0.54 10.60
C SER A 3 20.16 1.04 10.88
N LEU A 4 19.50 1.59 9.87
CA LEU A 4 18.11 2.03 9.98
C LEU A 4 17.19 0.86 10.41
N PRO A 5 16.15 1.11 11.22
CA PRO A 5 15.16 0.09 11.55
C PRO A 5 14.57 -0.54 10.29
N SER A 6 14.26 -1.84 10.34
CA SER A 6 13.81 -2.61 9.17
C SER A 6 12.54 -2.04 8.55
N GLU A 7 11.63 -1.52 9.37
CA GLU A 7 10.43 -0.87 8.87
C GLU A 7 10.72 0.46 8.14
N THR A 8 11.75 1.22 8.55
CA THR A 8 12.18 2.42 7.79
C THR A 8 12.75 2.00 6.43
N ARG A 9 13.63 1.00 6.42
CA ARG A 9 14.26 0.50 5.19
C ARG A 9 13.23 0.01 4.18
N PHE A 10 12.23 -0.74 4.63
CA PHE A 10 11.14 -1.19 3.78
C PHE A 10 10.35 -0.01 3.20
N LEU A 11 9.98 0.97 4.03
CA LEU A 11 9.20 2.12 3.57
C LEU A 11 9.99 2.98 2.58
N ASP A 12 11.29 3.15 2.79
CA ASP A 12 12.16 3.87 1.85
C ASP A 12 12.30 3.13 0.52
N ALA A 13 12.52 1.80 0.56
CA ALA A 13 12.53 0.97 -0.65
C ALA A 13 11.18 1.01 -1.39
N TRP A 14 10.07 0.94 -0.66
CA TRP A 14 8.73 1.00 -1.24
C TRP A 14 8.44 2.35 -1.91
N ARG A 15 8.84 3.46 -1.28
CA ARG A 15 8.76 4.81 -1.86
C ARG A 15 9.63 4.98 -3.10
N ALA A 16 10.82 4.39 -3.10
CA ALA A 16 11.74 4.43 -4.23
C ALA A 16 11.27 3.57 -5.42
N GLY A 17 10.33 2.65 -5.20
CA GLY A 17 9.92 1.66 -6.20
C GLY A 17 10.85 0.46 -6.28
N ASP A 18 11.71 0.26 -5.28
CA ASP A 18 12.69 -0.84 -5.18
C ASP A 18 12.08 -2.14 -4.64
N THR A 19 10.75 -2.22 -4.59
CA THR A 19 10.02 -3.40 -4.14
C THR A 19 9.05 -3.84 -5.23
N ASP A 20 8.69 -5.12 -5.25
CA ASP A 20 7.67 -5.63 -6.18
C ASP A 20 6.26 -5.08 -5.91
N PHE A 21 6.08 -4.34 -4.81
CA PHE A 21 4.79 -3.78 -4.43
C PHE A 21 4.68 -2.33 -4.91
N PRO A 22 3.57 -1.95 -5.58
CA PRO A 22 3.42 -0.61 -6.14
C PRO A 22 3.26 0.42 -5.03
N PHE A 23 3.93 1.57 -5.17
CA PHE A 23 3.72 2.72 -4.28
C PHE A 23 2.36 3.36 -4.58
N CYS A 24 1.37 3.01 -3.75
CA CYS A 24 -0.01 3.46 -3.90
C CYS A 24 -0.79 3.28 -2.59
N PRO A 25 -1.98 3.88 -2.46
CA PRO A 25 -2.89 3.60 -1.36
C PRO A 25 -3.25 2.11 -1.33
N CYS A 26 -3.19 1.50 -0.17
CA CYS A 26 -3.42 0.06 -0.02
C CYS A 26 -4.03 -0.27 1.33
N ALA A 27 -4.58 -1.48 1.49
CA ALA A 27 -5.07 -1.89 2.80
C ALA A 27 -3.89 -2.03 3.79
N SER A 28 -4.11 -1.65 5.05
CA SER A 28 -3.06 -1.72 6.08
C SER A 28 -2.51 -3.14 6.23
N ILE A 29 -3.36 -4.16 6.07
CA ILE A 29 -2.96 -5.57 6.12
C ILE A 29 -2.14 -5.98 4.88
N HIS A 30 -2.44 -5.43 3.70
CA HIS A 30 -1.66 -5.68 2.49
C HIS A 30 -0.24 -5.12 2.64
N LEU A 31 -0.10 -3.88 3.12
CA LEU A 31 1.22 -3.27 3.33
C LEU A 31 2.03 -4.04 4.38
N TYR A 32 1.40 -4.46 5.48
CA TYR A 32 2.10 -5.27 6.49
C TYR A 32 2.55 -6.62 5.93
N THR A 33 1.73 -7.26 5.10
CA THR A 33 2.09 -8.52 4.44
C THR A 33 3.27 -8.32 3.47
N ALA A 34 3.28 -7.21 2.72
CA ALA A 34 4.39 -6.82 1.87
C ALA A 34 5.68 -6.58 2.68
N TYR A 35 5.59 -5.90 3.83
CA TYR A 35 6.71 -5.73 4.75
C TYR A 35 7.28 -7.08 5.22
N LEU A 36 6.42 -8.02 5.64
CA LEU A 36 6.85 -9.35 6.06
C LEU A 36 7.53 -10.14 4.94
N ARG A 37 7.07 -10.00 3.69
CA ARG A 37 7.69 -10.62 2.50
C ARG A 37 9.07 -10.04 2.23
N TRP A 38 9.16 -8.71 2.10
CA TRP A 38 10.42 -8.01 1.89
C TRP A 38 11.44 -8.31 3.00
N TYR A 39 10.97 -8.37 4.25
CA TYR A 39 11.78 -8.71 5.42
C TYR A 39 12.41 -10.11 5.31
N ARG A 40 11.67 -11.12 4.82
CA ARG A 40 12.18 -12.50 4.63
C ARG A 40 13.28 -12.56 3.57
N GLU A 41 13.09 -11.85 2.47
CA GLU A 41 14.03 -11.82 1.35
C GLU A 41 15.33 -11.10 1.68
N ASN A 42 15.24 -10.06 2.51
CA ASN A 42 16.37 -9.25 2.92
C ASN A 42 17.15 -9.86 4.12
N GLY A 43 16.81 -11.08 4.54
CA GLY A 43 17.49 -11.81 5.62
C GLY A 43 17.46 -11.09 6.97
N VAL A 44 16.49 -10.22 7.19
CA VAL A 44 16.39 -9.43 8.43
C VAL A 44 15.88 -10.33 9.57
N ARG A 45 16.25 -10.02 10.82
CA ARG A 45 15.81 -10.74 12.03
C ARG A 45 14.79 -9.92 12.83
N ASN A 46 13.83 -10.61 13.46
CA ASN A 46 12.64 -10.12 14.16
C ASN A 46 11.84 -9.00 13.44
N PRO A 47 10.79 -9.32 12.65
CA PRO A 47 9.97 -8.29 12.05
C PRO A 47 9.17 -7.55 13.14
N ARG A 48 8.88 -6.28 12.92
CA ARG A 48 7.99 -5.54 13.82
C ARG A 48 6.58 -6.12 13.79
N GLU A 49 5.92 -6.10 14.93
CA GLU A 49 4.50 -6.41 15.03
C GLU A 49 3.67 -5.41 14.21
N SER A 50 2.51 -5.84 13.74
CA SER A 50 1.64 -5.05 12.86
C SER A 50 1.26 -3.69 13.46
N ASN A 51 0.92 -3.65 14.75
CA ASN A 51 0.60 -2.43 15.49
C ASN A 51 1.77 -1.42 15.53
N GLN A 52 3.00 -1.89 15.72
CA GLN A 52 4.20 -1.06 15.76
C GLN A 52 4.52 -0.51 14.37
N PHE A 53 4.51 -1.39 13.36
CA PHE A 53 4.73 -1.03 11.97
C PHE A 53 3.70 0.00 11.49
N LEU A 54 2.41 -0.32 11.62
CA LEU A 54 1.30 0.52 11.17
C LEU A 54 1.15 1.80 12.01
N GLY A 55 1.55 1.75 13.29
CA GLY A 55 1.63 2.94 14.14
C GLY A 55 2.75 3.89 13.72
N LYS A 56 3.88 3.37 13.22
CA LYS A 56 4.93 4.20 12.61
C LYS A 56 4.46 4.83 11.30
N VAL A 57 3.83 4.03 10.42
CA VAL A 57 3.25 4.52 9.16
C VAL A 57 2.30 5.69 9.42
N ALA A 58 1.44 5.59 10.43
CA ALA A 58 0.50 6.65 10.82
C ALA A 58 1.15 7.93 11.37
N ARG A 59 2.44 7.88 11.76
CA ARG A 59 3.18 9.04 12.30
C ARG A 59 4.00 9.77 11.24
N ILE A 60 4.06 9.24 10.02
CA ILE A 60 4.77 9.88 8.92
C ILE A 60 3.96 11.11 8.50
N PRO A 61 4.56 12.32 8.46
CA PRO A 61 3.87 13.53 8.01
C PRO A 61 3.27 13.35 6.61
N GLY A 62 2.01 13.77 6.43
CA GLY A 62 1.29 13.66 5.15
C GLY A 62 0.66 12.28 4.88
N TRP A 63 1.02 11.26 5.67
CA TRP A 63 0.48 9.91 5.51
C TRP A 63 -0.72 9.67 6.44
N ALA A 64 -1.59 8.73 6.08
CA ALA A 64 -2.72 8.30 6.90
C ALA A 64 -2.81 6.76 7.00
N ASN A 65 -3.40 6.27 8.09
CA ASN A 65 -3.69 4.85 8.30
C ASN A 65 -5.04 4.66 9.02
N ASP A 66 -6.11 4.95 8.29
CA ASP A 66 -7.44 5.15 8.85
C ASP A 66 -8.51 4.28 8.19
N ASN A 67 -9.65 4.17 8.88
CA ASN A 67 -10.84 3.55 8.31
C ASN A 67 -11.44 4.48 7.26
N THR A 68 -11.57 3.97 6.05
CA THR A 68 -12.13 4.67 4.90
C THR A 68 -13.04 3.74 4.10
N TRP A 69 -13.54 4.21 2.96
CA TRP A 69 -14.56 3.52 2.18
C TRP A 69 -13.99 3.11 0.83
N VAL A 70 -14.05 1.81 0.53
CA VAL A 70 -13.61 1.21 -0.75
C VAL A 70 -14.75 0.38 -1.33
N TYR A 71 -14.85 0.31 -2.65
CA TYR A 71 -15.78 -0.58 -3.33
C TYR A 71 -15.20 -1.99 -3.45
N ASP A 72 -16.07 -2.98 -3.63
CA ASP A 72 -15.67 -4.38 -3.83
C ASP A 72 -15.25 -4.70 -5.27
N SER A 73 -15.33 -3.73 -6.19
CA SER A 73 -14.87 -3.89 -7.56
C SER A 73 -14.46 -2.56 -8.19
N LEU A 74 -13.73 -2.64 -9.31
CA LEU A 74 -13.35 -1.50 -10.16
C LEU A 74 -14.51 -0.95 -11.01
N TYR A 75 -15.72 -1.52 -10.87
CA TYR A 75 -16.94 -0.97 -11.46
C TYR A 75 -17.66 0.01 -10.52
N PHE A 76 -17.23 0.07 -9.25
CA PHE A 76 -17.77 0.99 -8.24
C PHE A 76 -19.29 0.85 -8.03
N SER A 77 -19.80 -0.36 -8.20
CA SER A 77 -21.21 -0.68 -8.03
C SER A 77 -21.54 -0.93 -6.55
N GLY A 78 -22.73 -0.50 -6.12
CA GLY A 78 -23.24 -0.77 -4.77
C GLY A 78 -22.72 0.21 -3.71
N GLN A 79 -22.86 -0.17 -2.44
CA GLN A 79 -22.37 0.64 -1.33
C GLN A 79 -20.90 0.28 -1.03
N PRO A 80 -20.01 1.27 -0.86
CA PRO A 80 -18.64 0.99 -0.47
C PRO A 80 -18.60 0.46 0.98
N ARG A 81 -17.65 -0.42 1.26
CA ARG A 81 -17.42 -1.00 2.59
C ARG A 81 -16.30 -0.29 3.33
N LYS A 82 -16.34 -0.38 4.66
CA LYS A 82 -15.23 0.13 5.51
C LYS A 82 -13.99 -0.74 5.31
N GLN A 83 -12.85 -0.09 5.13
CA GLN A 83 -11.53 -0.71 5.04
C GLN A 83 -10.50 0.21 5.69
N ARG A 84 -9.63 -0.37 6.52
CA ARG A 84 -8.46 0.37 7.01
C ARG A 84 -7.40 0.43 5.91
N MET A 85 -7.04 1.64 5.52
CA MET A 85 -6.15 1.91 4.39
C MET A 85 -4.95 2.74 4.83
N VAL A 86 -3.78 2.40 4.31
CA VAL A 86 -2.61 3.27 4.28
C VAL A 86 -2.70 4.16 3.06
N ILE A 87 -2.57 5.47 3.28
CA ILE A 87 -2.64 6.49 2.25
C ILE A 87 -1.34 7.31 2.35
N PRO A 88 -0.39 7.11 1.44
CA PRO A 88 0.81 7.94 1.38
C PRO A 88 0.49 9.41 1.06
N ASP A 89 1.46 10.28 1.30
CA ASP A 89 1.32 11.70 0.98
C ASP A 89 1.01 11.92 -0.51
N ARG A 90 0.16 12.92 -0.79
CA ARG A 90 -0.32 13.18 -2.14
C ARG A 90 0.81 13.62 -3.08
N ALA A 91 1.73 14.47 -2.62
CA ALA A 91 2.84 14.93 -3.45
C ALA A 91 3.82 13.79 -3.75
N GLU A 92 4.03 12.89 -2.79
CA GLU A 92 4.84 11.67 -3.01
C GLU A 92 4.19 10.75 -4.05
N LEU A 93 2.86 10.53 -3.97
CA LEU A 93 2.13 9.72 -4.94
C LEU A 93 2.17 10.34 -6.35
N GLU A 94 1.98 11.65 -6.47
CA GLU A 94 2.08 12.36 -7.75
C GLU A 94 3.50 12.24 -8.34
N LYS A 95 4.54 12.40 -7.52
CA LYS A 95 5.94 12.22 -7.94
C LYS A 95 6.24 10.80 -8.39
N SER A 96 5.62 9.79 -7.79
CA SER A 96 5.75 8.38 -8.21
C SER A 96 5.03 8.05 -9.52
N GLY A 97 4.27 9.00 -10.09
CA GLY A 97 3.44 8.77 -11.27
C GLY A 97 2.16 7.98 -10.99
N TYR A 98 1.71 7.91 -9.73
CA TYR A 98 0.47 7.23 -9.38
C TYR A 98 -0.74 8.03 -9.88
N SER A 99 -1.30 7.61 -11.02
CA SER A 99 -2.51 8.15 -11.62
C SER A 99 -3.60 7.07 -11.70
N PRO A 100 -4.52 7.00 -10.73
CA PRO A 100 -5.54 5.96 -10.71
C PRO A 100 -6.63 6.23 -11.75
N THR A 101 -6.96 5.19 -12.48
CA THR A 101 -8.03 5.17 -13.48
C THR A 101 -9.01 4.06 -13.17
N ASP A 102 -10.24 4.21 -13.66
CA ASP A 102 -11.27 3.18 -13.58
C ASP A 102 -11.02 2.05 -14.60
N SER A 103 -11.96 1.10 -14.65
CA SER A 103 -11.93 -0.01 -15.61
C SER A 103 -11.95 0.43 -17.08
N ASN A 104 -12.40 1.64 -17.38
CA ASN A 104 -12.45 2.24 -18.72
C ASN A 104 -11.26 3.17 -19.00
N LYS A 105 -10.23 3.17 -18.14
CA LYS A 105 -9.05 4.04 -18.22
C LYS A 105 -9.36 5.54 -18.06
N GLN A 106 -10.50 5.88 -17.47
CA GLN A 106 -10.87 7.26 -17.16
C GLN A 106 -10.38 7.63 -15.75
N PRO A 107 -10.00 8.90 -15.51
CA PRO A 107 -9.66 9.36 -14.16
C PRO A 107 -10.82 9.14 -13.19
N VAL A 108 -10.53 8.58 -12.03
CA VAL A 108 -11.53 8.39 -10.97
C VAL A 108 -11.94 9.72 -10.34
N ALA A 109 -13.24 9.88 -10.09
CA ALA A 109 -13.82 11.16 -9.66
C ALA A 109 -13.87 11.33 -8.14
N THR A 110 -13.97 10.23 -7.38
CA THR A 110 -14.20 10.28 -5.93
C THR A 110 -13.05 9.65 -5.14
N LYS A 111 -12.88 10.06 -3.87
CA LYS A 111 -11.90 9.48 -2.95
C LYS A 111 -12.07 7.96 -2.80
N SER A 112 -13.30 7.46 -2.70
CA SER A 112 -13.55 6.02 -2.56
C SER A 112 -13.15 5.23 -3.81
N GLN A 113 -13.41 5.76 -5.01
CA GLN A 113 -12.94 5.15 -6.26
C GLN A 113 -11.41 5.15 -6.32
N TRP A 114 -10.78 6.28 -5.98
CA TRP A 114 -9.32 6.44 -5.92
C TRP A 114 -8.65 5.43 -4.98
N LEU A 115 -9.23 5.22 -3.79
CA LEU A 115 -8.75 4.22 -2.84
C LEU A 115 -9.01 2.79 -3.30
N THR A 116 -10.11 2.54 -3.99
CA THR A 116 -10.46 1.23 -4.56
C THR A 116 -9.45 0.81 -5.61
N VAL A 117 -9.09 1.72 -6.52
CA VAL A 117 -8.06 1.45 -7.55
C VAL A 117 -6.73 1.10 -6.89
N GLY A 118 -6.30 1.86 -5.88
CA GLY A 118 -5.07 1.56 -5.14
C GLY A 118 -5.13 0.20 -4.44
N TYR A 119 -6.25 -0.10 -3.79
CA TYR A 119 -6.49 -1.39 -3.12
C TYR A 119 -6.28 -2.57 -4.09
N PHE A 120 -6.95 -2.55 -5.25
CA PHE A 120 -6.85 -3.63 -6.23
C PHE A 120 -5.49 -3.66 -6.94
N LYS A 121 -4.88 -2.49 -7.21
CA LYS A 121 -3.52 -2.43 -7.78
C LYS A 121 -2.50 -3.12 -6.87
N PHE A 122 -2.55 -2.83 -5.58
CA PHE A 122 -1.66 -3.45 -4.60
C PHE A 122 -1.98 -4.94 -4.39
N GLN A 123 -3.27 -5.29 -4.30
CA GLN A 123 -3.70 -6.68 -4.15
C GLN A 123 -3.27 -7.54 -5.35
N GLY A 124 -3.41 -7.02 -6.57
CA GLY A 124 -2.96 -7.71 -7.78
C GLY A 124 -1.46 -8.00 -7.75
N ALA A 125 -0.64 -7.04 -7.30
CA ALA A 125 0.80 -7.25 -7.14
C ALA A 125 1.13 -8.31 -6.07
N MET A 126 0.36 -8.37 -4.98
CA MET A 126 0.52 -9.42 -3.97
C MET A 126 0.21 -10.82 -4.52
N ASN A 127 -0.85 -10.94 -5.33
CA ASN A 127 -1.28 -12.22 -5.90
C ASN A 127 -0.33 -12.70 -7.01
N ALA A 128 0.09 -11.80 -7.91
CA ALA A 128 1.02 -12.15 -8.99
C ALA A 128 2.33 -12.75 -8.47
N ARG A 129 2.78 -12.32 -7.29
CA ARG A 129 3.98 -12.87 -6.64
C ARG A 129 3.78 -14.26 -6.04
N GLU A 130 2.54 -14.61 -5.66
CA GLU A 130 2.23 -15.97 -5.17
C GLU A 130 2.25 -16.97 -6.32
N GLU A 131 1.76 -16.59 -7.50
CA GLU A 131 1.74 -17.45 -8.69
C GLU A 131 3.15 -17.76 -9.22
N VAL A 132 4.11 -16.83 -9.10
CA VAL A 132 5.51 -17.04 -9.53
C VAL A 132 6.30 -17.89 -8.53
N ALA A 133 5.86 -17.97 -7.28
CA ALA A 133 6.52 -18.74 -6.22
C ALA A 133 6.00 -20.18 -6.06
N ALA A 134 4.97 -20.57 -6.81
CA ALA A 134 4.35 -21.89 -6.83
C ALA A 134 4.86 -22.74 -8.00
#